data_AF-A0A8H7AKG1-F1
#
_entry.id   AF-A0A8H7AKG1-F1
#
_cell.length_a   1.000
_cell.length_b   1.000
_cell.length_c   1.000
_cell.angle_alpha   90.00
_cell.angle_beta   90.00
_cell.angle_gamma   90.00
#
_symmetry.space_group_name_H-M   'P 1'
#
loop_
_entity.id
_entity.type
_entity.pdbx_description
1 polymer ?
#
loop_
_entity_poly.entity_id
_entity_poly.type
_entity_poly.pdbx_seq_one_letter_code
_entity_poly.pdbx_strand_id
1 'polypeptide(L)'
;MGMSGRDKFIAYLERFYSRLPDSPKRGFRLKVLITSRPYDRIERGFSKLTKIIPTIRLAGEEESDKISHEIGLAIEAMVKDIAEKRGLQEEQRSVLQRRLGEIPNRTYLWLYLTLNEVEKGLGKTLKKLLKIIDTLPATVEEAYEKILVRGV
;
A
#
# COMPACT_ATOMS: atom_id res chain seq x y z
N MET A 1 34.87 2.17 -15.41
CA MET A 1 33.53 1.65 -15.02
C MET A 1 32.61 2.86 -14.83
N GLY A 2 31.58 3.01 -15.66
CA GLY A 2 30.74 4.22 -15.65
C GLY A 2 29.80 4.28 -14.43
N MET A 3 29.62 5.47 -13.86
CA MET A 3 28.67 5.70 -12.78
C MET A 3 27.24 5.36 -13.23
N SER A 4 26.50 4.58 -12.43
CA SER A 4 25.13 4.18 -12.78
C SER A 4 24.19 5.38 -12.85
N GLY A 5 23.11 5.29 -13.62
CA GLY A 5 22.12 6.38 -13.74
C GLY A 5 21.53 6.79 -12.38
N ARG A 6 21.34 5.83 -11.48
CA ARG A 6 20.90 6.07 -10.09
C ARG A 6 21.91 6.91 -9.32
N ASP A 7 23.18 6.53 -9.36
CA ASP A 7 24.22 7.21 -8.60
C ASP A 7 24.40 8.65 -9.11
N LYS A 8 24.29 8.87 -10.43
CA LYS A 8 24.27 10.21 -11.04
C LYS A 8 23.08 11.04 -10.55
N PHE A 9 21.87 10.46 -10.54
CA PHE A 9 20.65 11.14 -10.09
C PHE A 9 20.75 11.60 -8.64
N ILE A 10 21.22 10.72 -7.74
CA ILE A 10 21.43 11.04 -6.33
C ILE A 10 22.44 12.18 -6.18
N ALA A 11 23.55 12.14 -6.91
CA ALA A 11 24.56 13.21 -6.87
C ALA A 11 24.01 14.56 -7.36
N TYR A 12 23.12 14.57 -8.36
CA TYR A 12 22.46 15.80 -8.81
C TYR A 12 21.53 16.37 -7.73
N LEU A 13 20.78 15.52 -7.05
CA LEU A 13 19.92 15.94 -5.94
C LEU A 13 20.74 16.49 -4.77
N GLU A 14 21.82 15.80 -4.38
CA GLU A 14 22.76 16.29 -3.38
C GLU A 14 23.23 17.70 -3.70
N ARG A 15 23.72 17.92 -4.92
CA ARG A 15 24.20 19.23 -5.37
C ARG A 15 23.10 20.29 -5.44
N PHE A 16 21.88 19.90 -5.80
CA PHE A 16 20.75 20.81 -5.88
C PHE A 16 20.35 21.31 -4.49
N TYR A 17 20.23 20.39 -3.53
CA TYR A 17 19.80 20.72 -2.17
C TYR A 17 20.94 21.28 -1.29
N SER A 18 22.20 20.97 -1.57
CA SER A 18 23.35 21.58 -0.86
C SER A 18 23.55 23.07 -1.20
N ARG A 19 22.90 23.57 -2.25
CA ARG A 19 22.94 24.99 -2.67
C ARG A 19 21.78 25.80 -2.11
N LEU A 20 20.98 25.21 -1.22
CA LEU A 20 19.92 25.93 -0.51
C LEU A 20 20.54 27.06 0.32
N PRO A 21 20.20 28.34 0.07
CA PRO A 21 20.59 29.40 0.98
C PRO A 21 19.82 29.25 2.30
N ASP A 22 20.43 29.60 3.42
CA ASP A 22 19.79 29.64 4.76
C ASP A 22 18.61 30.64 4.84
N SER A 23 18.34 31.38 3.77
CA SER A 23 17.28 32.39 3.71
C SER A 23 16.18 32.02 2.71
N PRO A 24 14.89 32.17 3.08
CA PRO A 24 13.74 31.77 2.25
C PRO A 24 13.51 32.66 1.01
N LYS A 25 14.40 33.62 0.72
CA LYS A 25 14.19 34.66 -0.31
C LYS A 25 14.54 34.22 -1.74
N ARG A 26 15.15 33.04 -1.94
CA ARG A 26 15.25 32.36 -3.25
C ARG A 26 14.62 30.98 -3.14
N GLY A 27 13.29 30.93 -3.14
CA GLY A 27 12.55 29.68 -3.16
C GLY A 27 12.82 28.90 -4.46
N PHE A 28 13.39 27.70 -4.34
CA PHE A 28 13.42 26.76 -5.46
C PHE A 28 11.99 26.37 -5.82
N ARG A 29 11.65 26.43 -7.11
CA ARG A 29 10.32 26.08 -7.64
C ARG A 29 10.10 24.57 -7.81
N LEU A 30 11.09 23.75 -7.44
CA LEU A 30 11.06 22.30 -7.59
C LEU A 30 11.00 21.61 -6.22
N LYS A 31 9.97 20.79 -6.03
CA LYS A 31 9.87 19.83 -4.92
C LYS A 31 9.99 18.43 -5.52
N VAL A 32 10.81 17.58 -4.92
CA VAL A 32 11.00 16.19 -5.35
C VAL A 32 10.52 15.27 -4.24
N LEU A 33 9.62 14.35 -4.57
CA LEU A 33 9.21 13.25 -3.70
C LEU A 33 9.84 11.97 -4.24
N ILE A 34 10.61 11.28 -3.40
CA ILE A 34 11.29 10.04 -3.76
C ILE A 34 10.79 8.96 -2.82
N THR A 35 10.36 7.84 -3.40
CA THR A 35 10.01 6.64 -2.67
C THR A 35 10.94 5.51 -3.11
N SER A 36 11.42 4.73 -2.16
CA SER A 36 12.26 3.56 -2.43
C SER A 36 12.14 2.53 -1.32
N ARG A 37 12.43 1.26 -1.65
CA ARG A 37 12.70 0.25 -0.62
C ARG A 37 14.01 0.60 0.10
N PRO A 38 14.13 0.29 1.41
CA PRO A 38 15.33 0.59 2.20
C PRO A 38 16.46 -0.41 1.90
N TYR A 39 16.82 -0.58 0.63
CA TYR A 39 17.98 -1.38 0.28
C TYR A 39 19.25 -0.63 0.67
N ASP A 40 20.20 -1.31 1.30
CA ASP A 40 21.39 -0.65 1.85
C ASP A 40 22.12 0.22 0.83
N ARG A 41 22.15 -0.21 -0.44
CA ARG A 41 22.79 0.56 -1.52
C ARG A 41 22.09 1.90 -1.76
N ILE A 42 20.75 1.94 -1.70
CA ILE A 42 19.96 3.15 -1.88
C ILE A 42 20.13 4.04 -0.65
N GLU A 43 20.00 3.49 0.55
CA GLU A 43 20.15 4.24 1.81
C GLU A 43 21.55 4.88 1.92
N ARG A 44 22.61 4.13 1.60
CA ARG A 44 23.96 4.68 1.55
C ARG A 44 24.08 5.81 0.55
N GLY A 45 23.48 5.67 -0.63
CA GLY A 45 23.45 6.73 -1.64
C GLY A 45 22.80 8.01 -1.13
N PHE A 46 21.68 7.91 -0.42
CA PHE A 46 20.96 9.06 0.13
C PHE A 46 21.44 9.52 1.51
N SER A 47 22.45 8.88 2.11
CA SER A 47 22.89 9.12 3.49
C SER A 47 23.27 10.56 3.82
N LYS A 48 23.75 11.35 2.83
CA LYS A 48 24.03 12.78 3.02
C LYS A 48 22.76 13.62 2.95
N LEU A 49 21.88 13.35 1.99
CA LEU A 49 20.61 14.05 1.82
C LEU A 49 19.69 13.87 3.02
N THR A 50 19.58 12.66 3.54
CA THR A 50 18.70 12.31 4.67
C THR A 50 19.11 12.99 5.99
N LYS A 51 20.36 13.43 6.12
CA LYS A 51 20.82 14.25 7.27
C LYS A 51 20.37 15.71 7.18
N ILE A 52 20.10 16.20 5.98
CA ILE A 52 19.80 17.61 5.70
C ILE A 52 18.30 17.80 5.47
N ILE A 53 17.65 16.81 4.85
CA ILE A 53 16.25 16.86 4.44
C ILE A 53 15.43 15.92 5.33
N PRO A 54 14.28 16.39 5.85
CA PRO A 54 13.33 15.54 6.56
C PRO A 54 13.00 14.30 5.72
N THR A 55 13.26 13.14 6.28
CA THR A 55 13.02 11.85 5.63
C THR A 55 11.99 11.08 6.45
N ILE A 56 10.99 10.53 5.78
CA ILE A 56 9.97 9.70 6.41
C ILE A 56 10.36 8.24 6.17
N ARG A 57 10.68 7.49 7.24
CA ARG A 57 10.82 6.03 7.18
C ARG A 57 9.45 5.42 7.47
N LEU A 58 8.88 4.74 6.49
CA LEU A 58 7.66 3.94 6.65
C LEU A 58 8.08 2.52 7.04
N ALA A 59 8.23 2.26 8.35
CA ALA A 59 8.68 0.98 8.89
C ALA A 59 7.51 -0.02 9.00
N GLY A 60 6.87 -0.33 7.87
CA GLY A 60 5.70 -1.20 7.84
C GLY A 60 5.95 -2.60 8.40
N GLU A 61 7.19 -3.09 8.35
CA GLU A 61 7.60 -4.35 8.99
C GLU A 61 7.46 -4.36 10.52
N GLU A 62 7.57 -3.20 11.18
CA GLU A 62 7.54 -3.06 12.64
C GLU A 62 6.13 -2.70 13.15
N GLU A 63 5.18 -2.43 12.25
CA GLU A 63 3.85 -1.87 12.56
C GLU A 63 2.68 -2.81 12.21
N SER A 64 2.93 -4.12 12.23
CA SER A 64 1.95 -5.16 11.84
C SER A 64 0.57 -5.00 12.49
N ASP A 65 0.52 -4.69 13.79
CA ASP A 65 -0.75 -4.53 14.51
C ASP A 65 -1.55 -3.30 14.02
N LYS A 66 -0.86 -2.18 13.79
CA LYS A 66 -1.48 -0.96 13.26
C LYS A 66 -1.95 -1.17 11.82
N ILE A 67 -1.14 -1.83 11.00
CA ILE A 67 -1.51 -2.20 9.63
C ILE A 67 -2.75 -3.09 9.64
N SER A 68 -2.81 -4.09 10.52
CA SER A 68 -3.98 -4.96 10.66
C SER A 68 -5.23 -4.18 11.06
N HIS A 69 -5.09 -3.22 11.98
CA HIS A 69 -6.18 -2.33 12.39
C HIS A 69 -6.66 -1.43 11.24
N GLU A 70 -5.75 -0.76 10.54
CA GLU A 70 -6.08 0.09 9.38
C GLU A 70 -6.78 -0.70 8.27
N ILE A 71 -6.32 -1.92 8.00
CA ILE A 71 -6.98 -2.81 7.05
C ILE A 71 -8.39 -3.17 7.54
N GLY A 72 -8.58 -3.37 8.83
CA GLY A 72 -9.91 -3.56 9.43
C GLY A 72 -10.86 -2.39 9.14
N LEU A 73 -10.38 -1.16 9.29
CA LEU A 73 -11.15 0.05 8.97
C LEU A 73 -11.48 0.13 7.47
N ALA A 74 -10.52 -0.22 6.60
CA ALA A 74 -10.74 -0.24 5.16
C ALA A 74 -11.78 -1.31 4.75
N ILE A 75 -11.76 -2.49 5.39
CA ILE A 75 -12.77 -3.53 5.20
C ILE A 75 -14.16 -3.03 5.61
N GLU A 76 -14.27 -2.36 6.76
CA GLU A 76 -15.55 -1.81 7.23
C GLU A 76 -16.11 -0.80 6.23
N ALA A 77 -15.28 0.13 5.74
CA ALA A 77 -15.68 1.10 4.73
C ALA A 77 -16.12 0.43 3.42
N MET A 78 -15.39 -0.58 2.96
CA MET A 78 -15.75 -1.36 1.77
C MET A 78 -17.08 -2.09 1.97
N VAL A 79 -17.28 -2.79 3.09
CA VAL A 79 -18.52 -3.52 3.38
C VAL A 79 -19.71 -2.57 3.43
N LYS A 80 -19.55 -1.38 4.00
CA LYS A 80 -20.59 -0.34 4.02
C LYS A 80 -20.98 0.08 2.60
N ASP A 81 -20.01 0.39 1.74
CA ASP A 81 -20.25 0.77 0.35
C ASP A 81 -20.98 -0.34 -0.45
N ILE A 82 -20.59 -1.60 -0.24
CA ILE A 82 -21.26 -2.75 -0.85
C ILE A 82 -22.69 -2.89 -0.35
N ALA A 83 -22.91 -2.73 0.96
CA ALA A 83 -24.23 -2.84 1.57
C ALA A 83 -25.19 -1.78 1.01
N GLU A 84 -24.73 -0.54 0.90
CA GLU A 84 -25.51 0.58 0.32
C GLU A 84 -25.84 0.33 -1.15
N LYS A 85 -24.85 -0.04 -1.97
CA LYS A 85 -25.04 -0.29 -3.41
C LYS A 85 -25.96 -1.48 -3.72
N ARG A 86 -26.08 -2.44 -2.79
CA ARG A 86 -26.83 -3.69 -2.98
C ARG A 86 -28.10 -3.78 -2.16
N GLY A 87 -28.36 -2.81 -1.29
CA GLY A 87 -29.46 -2.89 -0.33
C GLY A 87 -29.33 -4.12 0.59
N LEU A 88 -28.11 -4.43 1.05
CA LEU A 88 -27.91 -5.54 1.98
C LEU A 88 -28.58 -5.21 3.32
N GLN A 89 -29.26 -6.20 3.89
CA GLN A 89 -29.77 -6.11 5.25
C GLN A 89 -28.61 -6.15 6.27
N GLU A 90 -28.83 -5.61 7.46
CA GLU A 90 -27.80 -5.53 8.51
C GLU A 90 -27.21 -6.89 8.89
N GLU A 91 -28.01 -7.96 8.89
CA GLU A 91 -27.50 -9.32 9.11
C GLU A 91 -26.50 -9.74 8.01
N GLN A 92 -26.81 -9.44 6.75
CA GLN A 92 -25.98 -9.77 5.60
C GLN A 92 -24.67 -8.97 5.61
N ARG A 93 -24.76 -7.68 5.96
CA ARG A 93 -23.62 -6.81 6.17
C ARG A 93 -22.71 -7.34 7.29
N SER A 94 -23.30 -7.74 8.41
CA SER A 94 -22.58 -8.29 9.56
C SER A 94 -21.85 -9.59 9.22
N VAL A 95 -22.50 -10.49 8.47
CA VAL A 95 -21.86 -11.71 7.97
C VAL A 95 -20.68 -11.39 7.05
N LEU A 96 -20.83 -10.41 6.16
CA LEU A 96 -19.78 -9.99 5.23
C LEU A 96 -18.56 -9.43 5.98
N GLN A 97 -18.82 -8.55 6.95
CA GLN A 97 -17.79 -7.93 7.78
C GLN A 97 -17.06 -8.96 8.64
N ARG A 98 -17.79 -9.89 9.27
CA ARG A 98 -17.19 -10.97 10.05
C ARG A 98 -16.28 -11.84 9.18
N ARG A 99 -16.76 -12.30 8.01
CA ARG A 99 -16.00 -13.21 7.13
C ARG A 99 -14.71 -12.58 6.61
N LEU A 100 -14.74 -11.32 6.20
CA LEU A 100 -13.53 -10.58 5.81
C LEU A 100 -12.63 -10.25 7.01
N GLY A 101 -13.26 -10.07 8.17
CA GLY A 101 -12.61 -9.81 9.46
C GLY A 101 -11.78 -10.97 10.00
N GLU A 102 -12.22 -12.21 9.76
CA GLU A 102 -11.62 -13.46 10.25
C GLU A 102 -10.36 -13.88 9.48
N ILE A 103 -10.08 -13.27 8.33
CA ILE A 103 -8.91 -13.66 7.52
C ILE A 103 -7.63 -13.15 8.20
N PRO A 104 -6.67 -14.03 8.53
CA PRO A 104 -5.44 -13.65 9.23
C PRO A 104 -4.43 -13.00 8.28
N ASN A 105 -3.36 -12.42 8.84
CA ASN A 105 -2.16 -11.96 8.12
C ASN A 105 -2.45 -11.02 6.92
N ARG A 106 -3.45 -10.15 7.06
CA ARG A 106 -3.83 -9.22 6.00
C ARG A 106 -2.77 -8.15 5.83
N THR A 107 -2.36 -7.92 4.59
CA THR A 107 -1.48 -6.81 4.18
C THR A 107 -2.23 -5.87 3.24
N TYR A 108 -1.70 -4.67 2.99
CA TYR A 108 -2.29 -3.78 1.98
C TYR A 108 -2.36 -4.44 0.60
N LEU A 109 -1.39 -5.30 0.28
CA LEU A 109 -1.40 -6.06 -0.96
C LEU A 109 -2.55 -7.07 -0.99
N TRP A 110 -2.72 -7.83 0.10
CA TRP A 110 -3.86 -8.74 0.24
C TRP A 110 -5.18 -7.99 0.03
N LEU A 111 -5.36 -6.83 0.70
CA LEU A 111 -6.57 -6.01 0.57
C LEU A 111 -6.81 -5.56 -0.87
N TYR A 112 -5.77 -5.07 -1.56
CA TYR A 112 -5.85 -4.67 -2.97
C TYR A 112 -6.33 -5.81 -3.88
N LEU A 113 -5.91 -7.04 -3.58
CA LEU A 113 -6.28 -8.21 -4.38
C LEU A 113 -7.67 -8.72 -4.10
N THR A 114 -8.06 -8.71 -2.83
CA THR A 114 -9.39 -9.16 -2.43
C THR A 114 -10.46 -8.15 -2.82
N LEU A 115 -10.18 -6.84 -2.74
CA LEU A 115 -11.03 -5.77 -3.26
C LEU A 115 -11.44 -6.03 -4.71
N ASN A 116 -10.48 -6.30 -5.60
CA ASN A 116 -10.77 -6.58 -7.01
C ASN A 116 -11.69 -7.79 -7.22
N GLU A 117 -11.56 -8.85 -6.41
CA GLU A 117 -12.40 -10.04 -6.52
C GLU A 117 -13.81 -9.82 -5.96
N VAL A 118 -13.89 -9.10 -4.84
CA VAL A 118 -15.14 -8.67 -4.23
C VAL A 118 -15.89 -7.73 -5.18
N GLU A 119 -15.19 -6.81 -5.84
CA GLU A 119 -15.73 -5.91 -6.86
C GLU A 119 -16.26 -6.65 -8.08
N LYS A 120 -15.56 -7.67 -8.59
CA LYS A 120 -16.10 -8.55 -9.65
C LYS A 120 -17.31 -9.38 -9.18
N GLY A 121 -17.45 -9.56 -7.87
CA GLY A 121 -18.62 -10.13 -7.23
C GLY A 121 -19.82 -9.17 -7.18
N LEU A 122 -19.60 -7.86 -7.34
CA LEU A 122 -20.65 -6.84 -7.38
C LEU A 122 -21.50 -7.03 -8.63
N GLY A 123 -22.58 -7.77 -8.46
CA GLY A 123 -23.53 -8.14 -9.52
C GLY A 123 -24.24 -9.44 -9.19
N LYS A 124 -23.69 -10.20 -8.25
CA LYS A 124 -24.15 -11.53 -7.87
C LYS A 124 -24.97 -11.50 -6.58
N THR A 125 -25.74 -12.55 -6.33
CA THR A 125 -26.48 -12.74 -5.07
C THR A 125 -25.52 -12.84 -3.88
N LEU A 126 -25.98 -12.52 -2.67
CA LEU A 126 -25.18 -12.64 -1.44
C LEU A 126 -24.49 -14.01 -1.32
N LYS A 127 -25.20 -15.10 -1.61
CA LYS A 127 -24.64 -16.45 -1.61
C LYS A 127 -23.44 -16.61 -2.54
N LYS A 128 -23.46 -15.97 -3.72
CA LYS A 128 -22.34 -15.98 -4.66
C LYS A 128 -21.20 -15.08 -4.19
N LEU A 129 -21.50 -13.96 -3.54
CA LEU A 129 -20.50 -13.08 -2.93
C LEU A 129 -19.75 -13.78 -1.80
N LEU A 130 -20.47 -14.46 -0.90
CA LEU A 130 -19.86 -15.25 0.18
C LEU A 130 -18.98 -16.38 -0.38
N LYS A 131 -19.39 -17.05 -1.46
CA LYS A 131 -18.54 -18.03 -2.15
C LYS A 131 -17.26 -17.41 -2.73
N ILE A 132 -17.30 -16.17 -3.20
CA ILE A 132 -16.09 -15.47 -3.66
C ILE A 132 -15.18 -15.22 -2.46
N ILE A 133 -15.74 -14.76 -1.34
CA ILE A 133 -15.00 -14.54 -0.09
C ILE A 133 -14.32 -15.83 0.38
N ASP A 134 -15.01 -16.96 0.33
CA ASP A 134 -14.46 -18.27 0.72
C ASP A 134 -13.33 -18.75 -0.21
N THR A 135 -13.18 -18.14 -1.38
CA THR A 135 -12.07 -18.41 -2.32
C THR A 135 -10.97 -17.35 -2.25
N LEU A 136 -11.11 -16.32 -1.41
CA LEU A 136 -10.06 -15.33 -1.20
C LEU A 136 -8.84 -16.01 -0.58
N PRO A 137 -7.64 -15.54 -0.94
CA PRO A 137 -6.41 -16.06 -0.35
C PRO A 137 -6.43 -15.88 1.17
N ALA A 138 -6.04 -16.90 1.91
CA ALA A 138 -5.93 -16.87 3.37
C ALA A 138 -4.56 -16.35 3.83
N THR A 139 -3.58 -16.30 2.93
CA THR A 139 -2.20 -15.88 3.18
C THR A 139 -1.72 -14.83 2.17
N VAL A 140 -0.61 -14.17 2.50
CA VAL A 140 0.03 -13.19 1.61
C VAL A 140 0.61 -13.88 0.38
N GLU A 141 1.16 -15.08 0.56
CA GLU A 141 1.74 -15.92 -0.49
C GLU A 141 0.68 -16.34 -1.51
N GLU A 142 -0.46 -16.85 -1.04
CA GLU A 142 -1.59 -17.19 -1.92
C GLU A 142 -2.11 -15.97 -2.69
N ALA A 143 -2.11 -14.80 -2.04
CA ALA A 143 -2.51 -13.56 -2.67
C ALA A 143 -1.49 -13.17 -3.77
N TYR A 144 -0.20 -13.31 -3.50
CA TYR A 144 0.87 -13.07 -4.47
C TYR A 144 0.80 -14.00 -5.68
N GLU A 145 0.61 -15.31 -5.47
CA GLU A 145 0.45 -16.29 -6.55
C GLU A 145 -0.70 -15.91 -7.48
N LYS A 146 -1.82 -15.42 -6.93
CA LYS A 146 -2.94 -14.93 -7.74
C LYS A 146 -2.61 -13.71 -8.60
N ILE A 147 -1.69 -12.84 -8.16
CA ILE A 147 -1.19 -11.73 -9.01
C ILE A 147 -0.35 -12.30 -10.14
N LEU A 148 0.61 -13.15 -9.81
CA LEU A 148 1.61 -13.64 -10.75
C LEU A 148 0.94 -14.41 -11.89
N VAL A 149 -0.07 -15.23 -11.58
CA VAL A 149 -0.86 -15.96 -12.58
C VAL A 149 -1.63 -15.02 -13.53
N ARG A 150 -1.92 -13.78 -13.14
CA ARG A 150 -2.61 -12.78 -13.99
C ARG A 150 -1.66 -11.91 -14.80
N GLY A 151 -0.37 -11.92 -14.47
CA GLY A 151 0.67 -11.15 -15.15
C GLY A 151 1.36 -11.90 -16.29
N VAL A 152 0.87 -13.10 -16.64
CA VAL A 152 1.32 -13.94 -17.76
C VAL A 152 0.26 -13.96 -18.86
#